data_AF-A0A7S2LDK9-F1
#
_entry.id   AF-A0A7S2LDK9-F1
#
_cell.length_a   1.000
_cell.length_b   1.000
_cell.length_c   1.000
_cell.angle_alpha   90.00
_cell.angle_beta   90.00
_cell.angle_gamma   90.00
#
_symmetry.space_group_name_H-M   'P 1'
#
loop_
_entity.id
_entity.type
_entity.pdbx_description
1 polymer ?
#
loop_
_entity_poly.entity_id
_entity_poly.type
_entity_poly.pdbx_seq_one_letter_code
_entity_poly.pdbx_strand_id
1 'polypeptide(L)'
;DNDGFREFPFEQTEPFPPLAQLLSVLPSASANLLPPVLGELMVEPSSPLAPYYPNDFDSDSNGKRQPWEAVVKIPFIDGDQLLQVVNGILEADEKSVDGELLSNAERRRNFLGTSHTFVPERDPEVANGAGDGKPVSERQPSRKQRARSAK
;
A
#
# COMPACT_ATOMS: atom_id res chain seq x y z
N ASP A 1 -29.33 22.59 -17.22
CA ASP A 1 -27.99 23.06 -17.64
C ASP A 1 -26.94 22.26 -16.88
N ASN A 2 -26.28 21.31 -17.56
CA ASN A 2 -25.22 20.45 -17.00
C ASN A 2 -23.79 20.96 -17.37
N ASP A 3 -23.66 22.19 -17.87
CA ASP A 3 -22.42 22.80 -18.39
C ASP A 3 -21.34 23.09 -17.32
N GLY A 4 -21.52 22.64 -16.07
CA GLY A 4 -20.62 22.91 -14.95
C GLY A 4 -19.65 21.78 -14.60
N PHE A 5 -19.90 20.54 -15.04
CA PHE A 5 -19.08 19.38 -14.69
C PHE A 5 -18.20 18.97 -15.88
N ARG A 6 -16.91 19.27 -15.78
CA ARG A 6 -15.91 18.75 -16.72
C ARG A 6 -15.66 17.27 -16.40
N GLU A 7 -15.77 16.41 -17.41
CA GLU A 7 -15.35 15.02 -17.29
C GLU A 7 -13.83 14.94 -17.41
N PHE A 8 -13.21 14.23 -16.46
CA PHE A 8 -11.78 13.94 -16.47
C PHE A 8 -11.62 12.42 -16.57
N PRO A 9 -11.21 11.88 -17.74
CA PRO A 9 -10.95 10.45 -17.86
C PRO A 9 -9.71 10.09 -17.05
N PHE A 10 -9.84 9.09 -16.17
CA PHE A 10 -8.72 8.48 -15.46
C PHE A 10 -8.47 7.10 -16.03
N GLU A 11 -7.20 6.77 -16.24
CA GLU A 11 -6.81 5.42 -16.63
C GLU A 11 -6.84 4.50 -15.42
N GLN A 12 -7.45 3.33 -15.59
CA GLN A 12 -7.41 2.30 -14.56
C GLN A 12 -6.04 1.62 -14.60
N THR A 13 -5.29 1.75 -13.52
CA THR A 13 -3.98 1.12 -13.35
C THR A 13 -4.06 -0.06 -12.37
N GLU A 14 -3.00 -0.86 -12.35
CA GLU A 14 -2.84 -1.94 -11.39
C GLU A 14 -2.05 -1.47 -10.16
N PRO A 15 -2.34 -2.01 -8.96
CA PRO A 15 -1.54 -1.72 -7.78
C PRO A 15 -0.13 -2.28 -7.93
N PHE A 16 0.86 -1.55 -7.41
CA PHE A 16 2.23 -2.05 -7.38
C PHE A 16 2.35 -3.33 -6.54
N PRO A 17 3.24 -4.27 -6.93
CA PRO A 17 3.63 -5.37 -6.07
C PRO A 17 4.12 -4.85 -4.71
N PRO A 18 3.87 -5.58 -3.59
CA PRO A 18 4.25 -5.13 -2.25
C PRO A 18 5.72 -4.67 -2.12
N LEU A 19 6.67 -5.36 -2.74
CA LEU A 19 8.09 -4.99 -2.68
C LEU A 19 8.39 -3.72 -3.50
N ALA A 20 7.76 -3.53 -4.67
CA ALA A 20 7.89 -2.31 -5.46
C ALA A 20 7.27 -1.11 -4.71
N GLN A 21 6.11 -1.32 -4.07
CA GLN A 21 5.50 -0.29 -3.24
C GLN A 21 6.41 0.11 -2.08
N LEU A 22 7.06 -0.85 -1.40
CA LEU A 22 8.02 -0.54 -0.33
C LEU A 22 9.20 0.29 -0.84
N LEU A 23 9.74 -0.02 -2.03
CA LEU A 23 10.76 0.83 -2.66
C LEU A 23 10.25 2.25 -2.94
N SER A 24 9.01 2.42 -3.39
CA SER A 24 8.47 3.76 -3.68
C SER A 24 8.24 4.64 -2.44
N VAL A 25 8.18 4.07 -1.23
CA VAL A 25 7.80 4.80 0.00
C VAL A 25 8.90 4.87 1.06
N LEU A 26 9.76 3.86 1.14
CA LEU A 26 10.78 3.80 2.18
C LEU A 26 11.95 4.74 1.83
N PRO A 27 12.58 5.38 2.83
CA PRO A 27 13.88 6.02 2.65
C PRO A 27 15.02 5.00 2.67
N SER A 28 16.18 5.35 2.12
CA SER A 28 17.39 4.49 2.08
C SER A 28 17.82 3.98 3.47
N ALA A 29 17.60 4.77 4.52
CA ALA A 29 17.88 4.37 5.91
C ALA A 29 17.07 3.13 6.39
N SER A 30 15.97 2.80 5.70
CA SER A 30 15.13 1.62 5.97
C SER A 30 15.33 0.50 4.94
N ALA A 31 16.39 0.54 4.14
CA ALA A 31 16.70 -0.46 3.11
C ALA A 31 16.77 -1.89 3.66
N ASN A 32 17.13 -2.06 4.93
CA ASN A 32 17.17 -3.36 5.62
C ASN A 32 15.79 -4.02 5.83
N LEU A 33 14.68 -3.33 5.55
CA LEU A 33 13.33 -3.91 5.56
C LEU A 33 12.99 -4.65 4.26
N LEU A 34 13.79 -4.43 3.22
CA LEU A 34 13.68 -5.10 1.92
C LEU A 34 14.66 -6.28 1.82
N PRO A 35 14.43 -7.20 0.87
CA PRO A 35 15.45 -8.15 0.47
C PRO A 35 16.75 -7.42 0.08
N PRO A 36 17.95 -7.97 0.39
CA PRO A 36 19.22 -7.27 0.19
C PRO A 36 19.39 -6.67 -1.21
N VAL A 37 19.10 -7.46 -2.26
CA VAL A 37 19.20 -7.02 -3.67
C VAL A 37 18.32 -5.82 -4.01
N LEU A 38 17.15 -5.68 -3.34
CA LEU A 38 16.27 -4.52 -3.52
C LEU A 38 16.71 -3.35 -2.64
N GLY A 39 17.18 -3.62 -1.43
CA GLY A 39 17.72 -2.59 -0.53
C GLY A 39 18.93 -1.87 -1.13
N GLU A 40 19.80 -2.60 -1.84
CA GLU A 40 20.95 -2.04 -2.57
C GLU A 40 20.53 -0.96 -3.59
N LEU A 41 19.35 -1.09 -4.22
CA LEU A 41 18.83 -0.07 -5.14
C LEU A 41 18.63 1.30 -4.50
N MET A 42 18.48 1.36 -3.17
CA MET A 42 18.26 2.60 -2.43
C MET A 42 19.56 3.26 -1.97
N VAL A 43 20.67 2.51 -1.91
CA VAL A 43 21.91 2.92 -1.25
C VAL A 43 23.05 3.06 -2.25
N GLU A 44 23.13 2.17 -3.24
CA GLU A 44 24.22 2.16 -4.20
C GLU A 44 24.13 3.35 -5.16
N PRO A 45 25.18 4.19 -5.28
CA PRO A 45 25.17 5.34 -6.19
C PRO A 45 25.06 4.95 -7.69
N SER A 46 25.41 3.71 -8.01
CA SER A 46 25.26 3.13 -9.35
C SER A 46 23.82 2.71 -9.68
N SER A 47 22.93 2.69 -8.68
CA SER A 47 21.54 2.33 -8.86
C SER A 47 20.84 3.30 -9.81
N PRO A 48 20.02 2.80 -10.76
CA PRO A 48 19.19 3.66 -11.60
C PRO A 48 18.15 4.44 -10.79
N LEU A 49 17.86 4.02 -9.55
CA LEU A 49 16.92 4.68 -8.64
C LEU A 49 17.59 5.61 -7.63
N ALA A 50 18.93 5.68 -7.60
CA ALA A 50 19.68 6.53 -6.66
C ALA A 50 19.20 8.00 -6.62
N PRO A 51 18.82 8.65 -7.75
CA PRO A 51 18.31 10.02 -7.72
C PRO A 51 17.06 10.22 -6.86
N TYR A 52 16.28 9.15 -6.61
CA TYR A 52 15.05 9.21 -5.82
C TYR A 52 15.26 9.07 -4.30
N TYR A 53 16.48 8.73 -3.87
CA TYR A 53 16.81 8.52 -2.45
C TYR A 53 17.90 9.49 -1.99
N PRO A 54 17.61 10.80 -1.93
CA PRO A 54 18.57 11.77 -1.43
C PRO A 54 18.84 11.53 0.07
N ASN A 55 20.12 11.55 0.46
CA ASN A 55 20.51 11.46 1.88
C ASN A 55 20.04 12.68 2.68
N ASP A 56 20.08 13.86 2.06
CA ASP A 56 19.63 15.13 2.62
C ASP A 56 18.63 15.76 1.65
N PHE A 57 17.54 16.33 2.19
CA PHE A 57 16.52 17.02 1.40
C PHE A 57 16.05 18.30 2.09
N ASP A 58 15.62 19.27 1.28
CA ASP A 58 15.09 20.52 1.79
C ASP A 58 13.65 20.37 2.27
N SER A 59 13.28 21.12 3.30
CA SER A 59 11.90 21.27 3.74
C SER A 59 11.50 22.75 3.74
N ASP A 60 10.32 23.05 3.22
CA ASP A 60 9.77 24.40 3.14
C ASP A 60 8.58 24.55 4.06
N SER A 61 8.74 25.33 5.13
CA SER A 61 7.69 25.56 6.11
C SER A 61 6.49 26.31 5.52
N ASN A 62 6.62 27.05 4.42
CA ASN A 62 5.54 27.83 3.79
C ASN A 62 4.70 28.64 4.81
N GLY A 63 5.37 29.30 5.76
CA GLY A 63 4.74 30.07 6.84
C GLY A 63 4.12 29.26 7.99
N LYS A 64 4.24 27.92 7.97
CA LYS A 64 3.84 27.03 9.06
C LYS A 64 4.86 27.06 10.21
N ARG A 65 4.36 26.79 11.42
CA ARG A 65 5.17 26.84 12.64
C ARG A 65 5.85 25.52 12.95
N GLN A 66 5.22 24.41 12.60
CA GLN A 66 5.68 23.09 12.99
C GLN A 66 6.34 22.37 11.82
N PRO A 67 7.47 21.68 12.02
CA PRO A 67 8.23 21.07 10.94
C PRO A 67 7.47 19.94 10.22
N TRP A 68 6.55 19.25 10.90
CA TRP A 68 5.72 18.19 10.27
C TRP A 68 4.64 18.75 9.33
N GLU A 69 4.41 20.06 9.33
CA GLU A 69 3.54 20.73 8.36
C GLU A 69 4.32 21.22 7.13
N ALA A 70 5.66 21.14 7.15
CA ALA A 70 6.51 21.62 6.08
C ALA A 70 6.40 20.72 4.84
N VAL A 71 6.53 21.32 3.67
CA VAL A 71 6.58 20.60 2.39
C VAL A 71 7.99 20.03 2.22
N VAL A 72 8.07 18.70 2.15
CA VAL A 72 9.32 17.97 1.91
C VAL A 72 9.62 17.98 0.41
N LYS A 73 10.80 18.47 0.03
CA LYS A 73 11.24 18.58 -1.37
C LYS A 73 12.06 17.35 -1.76
N ILE A 74 11.36 16.28 -2.10
CA ILE A 74 11.95 15.07 -2.69
C ILE A 74 11.47 14.90 -4.14
N PRO A 75 12.29 14.32 -5.03
CA PRO A 75 11.85 13.99 -6.38
C PRO A 75 10.77 12.92 -6.34
N PHE A 76 9.76 13.05 -7.21
CA PHE A 76 8.77 12.00 -7.43
C PHE A 76 9.40 10.86 -8.21
N ILE A 77 9.22 9.63 -7.73
CA ILE A 77 9.69 8.44 -8.42
C ILE A 77 8.92 8.20 -9.72
N ASP A 78 9.65 7.83 -10.77
CA ASP A 78 9.04 7.34 -12.01
C ASP A 78 8.57 5.90 -11.79
N GLY A 79 7.25 5.69 -11.84
CA GLY A 79 6.63 4.39 -11.58
C GLY A 79 7.00 3.33 -12.61
N ASP A 80 7.12 3.70 -13.87
CA ASP A 80 7.46 2.77 -14.95
C ASP A 80 8.92 2.33 -14.85
N GLN A 81 9.82 3.28 -14.55
CA GLN A 81 11.23 2.98 -14.30
C GLN A 81 11.40 2.07 -13.07
N LEU A 82 10.68 2.35 -11.98
CA LEU A 82 10.70 1.53 -10.77
C LEU A 82 10.26 0.09 -11.08
N LEU A 83 9.12 -0.07 -11.75
CA LEU A 83 8.59 -1.39 -12.11
C LEU A 83 9.54 -2.14 -13.05
N GLN A 84 10.15 -1.45 -14.03
CA GLN A 84 11.11 -2.06 -14.93
C GLN A 84 12.32 -2.66 -14.17
N VAL A 85 12.89 -1.89 -13.22
CA VAL A 85 14.04 -2.34 -12.42
C VAL A 85 13.66 -3.51 -11.52
N VAL A 86 12.53 -3.39 -10.80
CA VAL A 86 12.07 -4.44 -9.87
C VAL A 86 11.72 -5.72 -10.63
N ASN A 87 10.97 -5.62 -11.74
CA ASN A 87 10.60 -6.78 -12.54
C ASN A 87 11.85 -7.47 -13.13
N GLY A 88 12.88 -6.72 -13.53
CA GLY A 88 14.14 -7.32 -13.97
C GLY A 88 14.81 -8.18 -12.90
N ILE A 89 14.75 -7.77 -11.63
CA ILE A 89 15.26 -8.56 -10.50
C ILE A 89 14.38 -9.78 -10.21
N LEU A 90 13.05 -9.60 -10.25
CA LEU A 90 12.09 -10.70 -10.04
C LEU A 90 12.24 -11.78 -11.14
N GLU A 91 12.40 -11.39 -12.40
CA GLU A 91 12.64 -12.31 -13.51
C GLU A 91 14.00 -13.02 -13.41
N ALA A 92 15.04 -12.31 -12.95
CA ALA A 92 16.35 -12.92 -12.71
C ALA A 92 16.29 -13.94 -11.57
N ASP A 93 15.54 -13.64 -10.51
CA ASP A 93 15.30 -14.55 -9.39
C ASP A 93 14.56 -15.83 -9.83
N GLU A 94 13.53 -15.70 -10.68
CA GLU A 94 12.80 -16.86 -11.21
C GLU A 94 13.68 -17.78 -12.07
N LYS A 95 14.64 -17.22 -12.80
CA LYS A 95 15.60 -17.97 -13.63
C LYS A 95 16.76 -18.54 -12.81
N SER A 96 16.98 -18.06 -11.59
CA SER A 96 18.06 -18.54 -10.72
C SER A 96 17.73 -19.97 -10.23
N VAL A 97 18.69 -20.88 -10.36
CA VAL A 97 18.51 -22.28 -9.95
C VAL A 97 18.55 -22.42 -8.42
N ASP A 98 19.22 -21.48 -7.76
CA ASP A 98 19.63 -21.60 -6.36
C ASP A 98 18.77 -20.74 -5.40
N GLY A 99 17.91 -19.87 -5.94
CA GLY A 99 17.05 -18.99 -5.14
C GLY A 99 17.83 -17.98 -4.29
N GLU A 100 18.98 -17.51 -4.77
CA GLU A 100 19.90 -16.64 -4.03
C GLU A 100 19.40 -15.21 -3.88
N LEU A 101 18.57 -14.70 -4.80
CA LEU A 101 18.17 -13.29 -4.80
C LEU A 101 17.02 -13.01 -3.83
N LEU A 102 16.03 -13.90 -3.79
CA LEU A 102 14.90 -13.82 -2.86
C LEU A 102 14.72 -15.13 -2.10
N SER A 103 14.36 -15.05 -0.83
CA SER A 103 13.88 -16.20 -0.08
C SER A 103 12.45 -16.58 -0.49
N ASN A 104 12.05 -17.82 -0.23
CA ASN A 104 10.67 -18.28 -0.48
C ASN A 104 9.62 -17.45 0.28
N ALA A 105 9.96 -16.96 1.48
CA ALA A 105 9.08 -16.09 2.25
C ALA A 105 8.91 -14.71 1.58
N GLU A 106 9.99 -14.17 1.00
CA GLU A 106 9.98 -12.89 0.28
C GLU A 106 9.18 -12.97 -1.00
N ARG A 107 9.33 -14.06 -1.77
CA ARG A 107 8.47 -14.33 -2.93
C ARG A 107 7.01 -14.36 -2.52
N ARG A 108 6.66 -15.13 -1.50
CA ARG A 108 5.27 -15.31 -1.04
C ARG A 108 4.62 -14.01 -0.58
N ARG A 109 5.36 -13.13 0.12
CA ARG A 109 4.82 -11.83 0.58
C ARG A 109 4.70 -10.78 -0.53
N ASN A 110 5.23 -11.04 -1.73
CA ASN A 110 5.13 -10.14 -2.88
C ASN A 110 3.90 -10.42 -3.78
N PHE A 111 2.98 -11.29 -3.35
CA PHE A 111 1.74 -11.57 -4.07
C PHE A 111 0.52 -10.95 -3.38
N LEU A 112 -0.50 -10.64 -4.19
CA LEU A 112 -1.81 -10.20 -3.70
C LEU A 112 -2.45 -11.31 -2.86
N GLY A 113 -2.91 -10.94 -1.66
CA GLY A 113 -3.61 -11.86 -0.75
C GLY A 113 -5.08 -12.05 -1.11
N THR A 114 -5.73 -12.95 -0.37
CA THR A 114 -7.18 -13.19 -0.47
C THR A 114 -7.91 -12.64 0.74
N SER A 115 -9.10 -12.10 0.56
CA SER A 115 -9.98 -11.72 1.67
C SER A 115 -10.53 -12.97 2.35
N HIS A 116 -10.55 -12.96 3.69
CA HIS A 116 -11.11 -14.05 4.49
C HIS A 116 -12.30 -13.54 5.32
N THR A 117 -13.38 -14.31 5.35
CA THR A 117 -14.56 -14.04 6.17
C THR A 117 -14.76 -15.18 7.16
N PHE A 118 -14.80 -14.86 8.44
CA PHE A 118 -15.03 -15.84 9.51
C PHE A 118 -16.45 -15.68 10.03
N VAL A 119 -17.26 -16.73 9.92
CA VAL A 119 -18.64 -16.76 10.41
C VAL A 119 -18.72 -17.67 11.63
N PRO A 120 -19.14 -17.18 12.82
CA PRO A 120 -19.27 -18.01 13.99
C PRO A 120 -20.45 -18.98 13.84
N GLU A 121 -20.31 -20.21 14.37
CA GLU A 121 -21.33 -21.27 14.24
C GLU A 121 -22.72 -20.89 14.78
N ARG A 122 -22.81 -19.87 15.65
CA ARG A 122 -24.05 -19.46 16.32
C ARG A 122 -24.99 -18.61 15.44
N ASP A 123 -24.54 -18.12 14.29
CA ASP A 123 -25.36 -17.36 13.34
C ASP A 123 -25.42 -18.07 11.97
N PRO A 124 -26.24 -19.14 11.84
CA PRO A 124 -26.39 -19.87 10.57
C PRO A 124 -27.09 -19.04 9.48
N GLU A 125 -27.77 -17.95 9.83
CA GLU A 125 -28.39 -17.04 8.85
C GLU A 125 -27.34 -16.29 8.00
N VAL A 126 -26.14 -16.05 8.53
CA VAL A 126 -25.04 -15.41 7.78
C VAL A 126 -24.35 -16.40 6.85
N ALA A 127 -24.29 -17.68 7.22
CA ALA A 127 -23.65 -18.74 6.42
C ALA A 127 -24.42 -19.07 5.13
N ASN A 128 -25.74 -18.83 5.10
CA ASN A 128 -26.59 -19.14 3.94
C ASN A 128 -26.80 -17.95 2.98
N GLY A 129 -26.23 -16.78 3.27
CA GLY A 129 -26.36 -15.56 2.46
C GLY A 129 -25.25 -15.32 1.44
N ALA A 130 -24.30 -16.25 1.27
CA ALA A 130 -23.18 -16.15 0.34
C ALA A 130 -23.56 -16.50 -1.12
N GLY A 131 -24.77 -16.12 -1.53
CA GLY A 131 -25.24 -16.14 -2.90
C GLY A 131 -26.20 -14.96 -3.08
N ASP A 132 -25.83 -14.04 -3.96
CA ASP A 132 -26.54 -12.82 -4.33
C ASP A 132 -26.40 -11.62 -3.38
N GLY A 133 -25.44 -10.76 -3.75
CA GLY A 133 -25.13 -9.49 -3.09
C GLY A 133 -26.32 -8.54 -2.99
N LYS A 134 -26.97 -8.52 -1.82
CA LYS A 134 -27.75 -7.37 -1.36
C LYS A 134 -27.15 -6.81 -0.06
N PRO A 135 -27.10 -5.48 0.10
CA PRO A 135 -26.50 -4.87 1.27
C PRO A 135 -27.36 -5.14 2.51
N VAL A 136 -26.70 -5.58 3.58
CA VAL A 136 -27.30 -5.79 4.90
C VAL A 136 -27.78 -4.42 5.43
N SER A 137 -29.08 -4.27 5.67
CA SER A 137 -29.63 -3.04 6.24
C SER A 137 -29.13 -2.84 7.67
N GLU A 138 -28.58 -1.66 7.93
CA GLU A 138 -28.08 -1.21 9.23
C GLU A 138 -29.18 -1.30 10.31
N ARG A 139 -29.04 -2.23 11.25
CA ARG A 139 -29.93 -2.30 12.42
C ARG A 139 -29.49 -1.26 13.44
N GLN A 140 -30.28 -0.18 13.59
CA GLN A 140 -30.10 0.78 14.67
C GLN A 140 -30.32 0.12 16.06
N PRO A 141 -29.49 0.43 17.06
CA PRO A 141 -29.66 -0.11 18.40
C PRO A 141 -30.83 0.58 19.13
N SER A 142 -31.81 -0.22 19.59
CA SER A 142 -32.93 0.27 20.40
C SER A 142 -32.48 0.57 21.83
N ARG A 143 -32.41 1.86 22.18
CA ARG A 143 -32.10 2.33 23.53
C ARG A 143 -33.33 2.18 24.43
N LYS A 144 -33.38 1.12 25.25
CA LYS A 144 -34.40 1.00 26.31
C LYS A 144 -34.17 2.07 27.39
N GLN A 145 -35.07 3.04 27.48
CA GLN A 145 -35.11 3.99 28.61
C GLN A 145 -35.56 3.24 29.87
N ARG A 146 -34.71 3.24 30.91
CA ARG A 146 -35.11 2.85 32.26
C ARG A 146 -35.80 4.03 32.94
N ALA A 147 -37.09 3.88 33.25
CA ALA A 147 -37.82 4.81 34.09
C ALA A 147 -37.26 4.75 35.54
N ARG A 148 -36.99 5.91 36.13
CA ARG A 148 -36.73 6.05 37.58
C ARG A 148 -38.06 6.30 38.27
N SER A 149 -38.50 5.38 39.14
CA SER A 149 -39.57 5.65 40.11
C SER A 149 -38.97 6.37 41.32
N ALA A 150 -39.53 7.54 41.64
CA ALA A 150 -39.29 8.23 42.90
C ALA A 150 -40.20 7.65 44.00
N LYS A 151 -39.67 7.61 45.22
CA LYS A 151 -40.47 7.56 46.46
C LYS A 151 -39.82 8.51 47.46
#